data_AF-A0A495AHC5-F1
#
_entry.id   AF-A0A495AHC5-F1
#
_cell.length_a   1.000
_cell.length_b   1.000
_cell.length_c   1.000
_cell.angle_alpha   90.00
_cell.angle_beta   90.00
_cell.angle_gamma   90.00
#
_symmetry.space_group_name_H-M   'P 1'
#
loop_
_entity.id
_entity.type
_entity.pdbx_description
1 polymer ?
#
loop_
_entity_poly.entity_id
_entity_poly.type
_entity_poly.pdbx_seq_one_letter_code
_entity_poly.pdbx_strand_id
1 'polypeptide(L)'
;SHLDTVRNAGRYDGMLGVLSALEVVAFLYRHNLQLEQAVEIVGFGDEEGTRFGITLLGSRGITGSWPESWPGREDSEGVSVAQALVNAGLDPSRIGNAGRQPEAFSAYLELHIEQGPVLERENLALGVVTAINGARRLNCRFTGEAGHAGTVPMSLRKDALAAAAEWMTFIESATREQGPDLVATVGTLQCAPGAVNVIPGETHLTLDIRSPQDDSLEALLGLLLREGENIAARRGVSFNAETYYSIPATPCDAALQRKLNASVKDVQGISLSLPSGAGHDAIAIAERWPVGMLFVRCDRGISHHPAESVIAADVALAVQAYTQAVVRLARSPLEAFNLGEETEALDLIAPCVALPEWAKGVAAARPYDSLNALLAKAAQLSHDWDDKDLHRALAAHPRIGEKAQGGGREASFSRGEQAAVNTQNDALALALARGNSEYEARFGRVFLIRAKGRSGEDILAELHRRLKNSPEQEETEALEQLRQITLLRLEGVFAR
;
A
#
# COMPACT_ATOMS: atom_id res chain seq x y z
N SER A 1 -15.80 0.03 -3.14
CA SER A 1 -16.63 -0.60 -2.11
C SER A 1 -17.73 -1.40 -2.76
N HIS A 2 -18.57 -2.04 -1.96
CA HIS A 2 -19.41 -3.16 -2.39
C HIS A 2 -20.90 -2.87 -2.26
N LEU A 3 -21.70 -3.71 -2.92
CA LEU A 3 -23.16 -3.61 -3.01
C LEU A 3 -23.89 -4.76 -2.30
N ASP A 4 -23.19 -5.83 -1.97
CA ASP A 4 -23.73 -6.96 -1.23
C ASP A 4 -23.67 -6.73 0.28
N THR A 5 -24.16 -7.69 1.05
CA THR A 5 -24.24 -7.60 2.51
C THR A 5 -24.19 -8.99 3.14
N VAL A 6 -23.76 -9.09 4.40
CA VAL A 6 -24.08 -10.27 5.22
C VAL A 6 -25.59 -10.44 5.48
N ARG A 7 -25.99 -11.59 6.02
CA ARG A 7 -27.36 -11.78 6.54
C ARG A 7 -27.58 -10.90 7.76
N ASN A 8 -28.75 -10.24 7.83
CA ASN A 8 -29.09 -9.29 8.89
C ASN A 8 -28.08 -8.15 9.03
N ALA A 9 -27.56 -7.66 7.90
CA ALA A 9 -26.63 -6.53 7.88
C ALA A 9 -27.30 -5.20 8.25
N GLY A 10 -26.43 -4.21 8.45
CA GLY A 10 -26.80 -2.81 8.50
C GLY A 10 -27.14 -2.21 7.14
N ARG A 11 -27.09 -0.88 7.08
CA ARG A 11 -27.44 -0.10 5.87
C ARG A 11 -26.24 0.57 5.21
N TYR A 12 -25.08 0.57 5.86
CA TYR A 12 -23.96 1.45 5.55
C TYR A 12 -22.70 0.71 5.14
N ASP A 13 -22.47 -0.50 5.66
CA ASP A 13 -21.40 -1.39 5.20
C ASP A 13 -21.44 -1.55 3.67
N GLY A 14 -20.31 -1.27 3.00
CA GLY A 14 -20.17 -1.19 1.54
C GLY A 14 -20.89 -0.02 0.87
N MET A 15 -22.21 0.01 1.03
CA MET A 15 -23.14 0.89 0.30
C MET A 15 -22.84 2.38 0.55
N LEU A 16 -22.41 2.75 1.76
CA LEU A 16 -22.04 4.13 2.08
C LEU A 16 -20.89 4.62 1.18
N GLY A 17 -19.90 3.76 0.91
CA GLY A 17 -18.78 4.08 0.04
C GLY A 17 -19.21 4.33 -1.40
N VAL A 18 -20.07 3.46 -1.95
CA VAL A 18 -20.58 3.58 -3.32
C VAL A 18 -21.44 4.85 -3.48
N LEU A 19 -22.35 5.11 -2.54
CA LEU A 19 -23.20 6.31 -2.57
C LEU A 19 -22.40 7.61 -2.36
N SER A 20 -21.37 7.58 -1.52
CA SER A 20 -20.48 8.73 -1.33
C SER A 20 -19.71 9.08 -2.60
N ALA A 21 -19.22 8.07 -3.34
CA ALA A 21 -18.56 8.28 -4.63
C ALA A 21 -19.51 8.87 -5.68
N LEU A 22 -20.79 8.46 -5.70
CA LEU A 22 -21.82 9.08 -6.54
C LEU A 22 -22.03 10.56 -6.21
N GLU A 23 -22.08 10.92 -4.93
CA GLU A 23 -22.25 12.32 -4.54
C GLU A 23 -21.02 13.18 -4.86
N VAL A 24 -19.79 12.62 -4.80
CA VAL A 24 -18.59 13.32 -5.29
C VAL A 24 -18.73 13.68 -6.77
N VAL A 25 -19.09 12.72 -7.62
CA VAL A 25 -19.25 12.98 -9.06
C VAL A 25 -20.41 13.96 -9.31
N ALA A 26 -21.51 13.84 -8.56
CA ALA A 26 -22.62 14.78 -8.65
C ALA A 26 -22.19 16.21 -8.26
N PHE A 27 -21.36 16.35 -7.21
CA PHE A 27 -20.81 17.63 -6.78
C PHE A 27 -19.92 18.25 -7.87
N LEU A 28 -18.99 17.47 -8.44
CA LEU A 28 -18.12 17.93 -9.52
C LEU A 28 -18.93 18.42 -10.73
N TYR A 29 -19.97 17.65 -11.10
CA TYR A 29 -20.88 18.02 -12.18
C TYR A 29 -21.64 19.32 -11.90
N ARG A 30 -22.28 19.45 -10.73
CA ARG A 30 -23.06 20.65 -10.36
C ARG A 30 -22.21 21.92 -10.32
N HIS A 31 -20.92 21.81 -10.01
CA HIS A 31 -19.98 22.94 -9.93
C HIS A 31 -19.15 23.13 -11.20
N ASN A 32 -19.40 22.34 -12.25
CA ASN A 32 -18.64 22.35 -13.50
C ASN A 32 -17.11 22.24 -13.29
N LEU A 33 -16.71 21.40 -12.32
CA LEU A 33 -15.31 21.13 -12.03
C LEU A 33 -14.81 20.02 -12.96
N GLN A 34 -13.93 20.38 -13.89
CA GLN A 34 -13.27 19.45 -14.80
C GLN A 34 -11.94 19.02 -14.17
N LEU A 35 -11.73 17.71 -14.07
CA LEU A 35 -10.49 17.11 -13.57
C LEU A 35 -9.65 16.62 -14.74
N GLU A 36 -8.33 16.57 -14.57
CA GLU A 36 -7.43 16.03 -15.61
C GLU A 36 -7.52 14.51 -15.73
N GLN A 37 -8.01 13.85 -14.67
CA GLN A 37 -8.22 12.40 -14.62
C GLN A 37 -9.71 12.08 -14.55
N ALA A 38 -10.10 10.99 -15.23
CA ALA A 38 -11.45 10.46 -15.12
C ALA A 38 -11.69 9.89 -13.72
N VAL A 39 -12.91 10.10 -13.21
CA VAL A 39 -13.38 9.48 -11.96
C VAL A 39 -14.37 8.38 -12.32
N GLU A 40 -14.02 7.13 -12.01
CA GLU A 40 -14.90 5.98 -12.17
C GLU A 40 -15.48 5.57 -10.82
N ILE A 41 -16.78 5.28 -10.79
CA ILE A 41 -17.47 4.74 -9.62
C ILE A 41 -17.66 3.26 -9.83
N VAL A 42 -17.29 2.46 -8.83
CA VAL A 42 -17.48 1.02 -8.83
C VAL A 42 -18.21 0.58 -7.56
N GLY A 43 -19.26 -0.22 -7.76
CA GLY A 43 -19.88 -1.03 -6.72
C GLY A 43 -19.55 -2.49 -6.99
N PHE A 44 -18.64 -3.05 -6.20
CA PHE A 44 -18.24 -4.45 -6.32
C PHE A 44 -19.37 -5.36 -5.83
N GLY A 45 -19.40 -6.58 -6.38
CA GLY A 45 -20.33 -7.62 -5.93
C GLY A 45 -19.60 -8.75 -5.21
N ASP A 46 -20.22 -9.24 -4.15
CA ASP A 46 -19.79 -10.37 -3.31
C ASP A 46 -18.39 -10.14 -2.70
N GLU A 47 -18.25 -9.00 -2.04
CA GLU A 47 -17.09 -8.66 -1.17
C GLU A 47 -17.13 -9.53 0.09
N GLU A 48 -18.32 -9.60 0.72
CA GLU A 48 -18.56 -10.27 2.01
C GLU A 48 -18.41 -11.79 1.92
N GLY A 49 -18.63 -12.34 0.72
CA GLY A 49 -18.53 -13.77 0.43
C GLY A 49 -19.52 -14.65 1.18
N THR A 50 -20.63 -14.06 1.64
CA THR A 50 -21.65 -14.74 2.45
C THR A 50 -22.33 -15.87 1.68
N ARG A 51 -22.44 -15.76 0.36
CA ARG A 51 -23.17 -16.72 -0.46
C ARG A 51 -22.34 -17.97 -0.81
N PHE A 52 -21.12 -17.77 -1.31
CA PHE A 52 -20.29 -18.86 -1.84
C PHE A 52 -19.08 -19.21 -0.95
N GLY A 53 -18.90 -18.52 0.18
CA GLY A 53 -17.68 -18.64 0.99
C GLY A 53 -16.43 -18.14 0.27
N ILE A 54 -16.62 -17.24 -0.72
CA ILE A 54 -15.59 -16.62 -1.53
C ILE A 54 -15.72 -15.11 -1.35
N THR A 55 -14.68 -14.44 -0.84
CA THR A 55 -14.68 -12.98 -0.68
C THR A 55 -14.04 -12.28 -1.88
N LEU A 56 -14.33 -10.99 -2.03
CA LEU A 56 -13.71 -10.09 -3.02
C LEU A 56 -13.95 -10.52 -4.47
N LEU A 57 -15.11 -11.12 -4.76
CA LEU A 57 -15.40 -11.71 -6.06
C LEU A 57 -15.34 -10.66 -7.18
N GLY A 58 -16.02 -9.53 -7.01
CA GLY A 58 -16.06 -8.44 -7.99
C GLY A 58 -14.69 -7.77 -8.18
N SER A 59 -14.00 -7.43 -7.10
CA SER A 59 -12.69 -6.76 -7.14
C SER A 59 -11.61 -7.65 -7.74
N ARG A 60 -11.60 -8.96 -7.47
CA ARG A 60 -10.72 -9.90 -8.18
C ARG A 60 -11.01 -9.99 -9.67
N GLY A 61 -12.24 -9.69 -10.09
CA GLY A 61 -12.59 -9.63 -11.51
C GLY A 61 -11.84 -8.52 -12.22
N ILE A 62 -11.78 -7.33 -11.60
CA ILE A 62 -11.06 -6.16 -12.15
C ILE A 62 -9.54 -6.35 -12.15
N THR A 63 -8.99 -7.00 -11.13
CA THR A 63 -7.55 -7.34 -11.08
C THR A 63 -7.18 -8.50 -11.99
N GLY A 64 -8.18 -9.25 -12.50
CA GLY A 64 -7.97 -10.44 -13.30
C GLY A 64 -7.39 -11.62 -12.52
N SER A 65 -7.54 -11.63 -11.18
CA SER A 65 -6.96 -12.65 -10.30
C SER A 65 -7.98 -13.70 -9.81
N TRP A 66 -9.02 -14.00 -10.61
CA TRP A 66 -9.98 -15.07 -10.32
C TRP A 66 -9.32 -16.46 -10.36
N PRO A 67 -9.38 -17.25 -9.28
CA PRO A 67 -9.03 -18.66 -9.31
C PRO A 67 -9.91 -19.49 -10.24
N GLU A 68 -9.31 -20.45 -10.95
CA GLU A 68 -10.02 -21.35 -11.88
C GLU A 68 -11.11 -22.20 -11.21
N SER A 69 -11.01 -22.41 -9.89
CA SER A 69 -11.98 -23.20 -9.12
C SER A 69 -13.27 -22.44 -8.78
N TRP A 70 -13.26 -21.11 -8.86
CA TRP A 70 -14.40 -20.29 -8.40
C TRP A 70 -15.68 -20.47 -9.19
N PRO A 71 -15.69 -20.55 -10.54
CA PRO A 71 -16.92 -20.74 -11.30
C PRO A 71 -17.74 -21.96 -10.87
N GLY A 72 -17.07 -23.02 -10.38
CA GLY A 72 -17.70 -24.25 -9.90
C GLY A 72 -18.02 -24.28 -8.40
N ARG A 73 -17.69 -23.25 -7.63
CA ARG A 73 -18.07 -23.17 -6.21
C ARG A 73 -19.58 -23.01 -6.08
N GLU A 74 -20.19 -23.83 -5.24
CA GLU A 74 -21.62 -23.84 -4.99
C GLU A 74 -21.98 -23.14 -3.68
N ASP A 75 -23.15 -22.49 -3.66
CA ASP A 75 -23.77 -22.01 -2.43
C ASP A 75 -24.49 -23.15 -1.68
N SER A 76 -25.12 -22.81 -0.55
CA SER A 76 -25.85 -23.79 0.28
C SER A 76 -27.04 -24.47 -0.41
N GLU A 77 -27.49 -23.93 -1.55
CA GLU A 77 -28.59 -24.47 -2.34
C GLU A 77 -28.10 -25.25 -3.58
N GLY A 78 -26.79 -25.41 -3.74
CA GLY A 78 -26.18 -26.10 -4.89
C GLY A 78 -26.11 -25.25 -6.16
N VAL A 79 -26.33 -23.93 -6.08
CA VAL A 79 -26.17 -23.04 -7.23
C VAL A 79 -24.70 -22.64 -7.32
N SER A 80 -24.07 -22.87 -8.47
CA SER A 80 -22.67 -22.47 -8.69
C SER A 80 -22.54 -20.97 -8.95
N VAL A 81 -21.34 -20.41 -8.72
CA VAL A 81 -21.01 -19.01 -9.11
C VAL A 81 -21.32 -18.78 -10.59
N ALA A 82 -20.92 -19.70 -11.48
CA ALA A 82 -21.21 -19.60 -12.90
C ALA A 82 -22.72 -19.56 -13.18
N GLN A 83 -23.51 -20.40 -12.52
CA GLN A 83 -24.97 -20.39 -12.68
C GLN A 83 -25.59 -19.11 -12.12
N ALA A 84 -25.08 -18.58 -11.01
CA ALA A 84 -25.54 -17.32 -10.44
C ALA A 84 -25.28 -16.12 -11.36
N LEU A 85 -24.12 -16.07 -12.02
CA LEU A 85 -23.82 -15.07 -13.06
C LEU A 85 -24.79 -15.17 -14.23
N VAL A 86 -25.07 -16.40 -14.73
CA VAL A 86 -26.08 -16.63 -15.78
C VAL A 86 -27.46 -16.12 -15.34
N ASN A 87 -27.85 -16.42 -14.09
CA ASN A 87 -29.13 -15.97 -13.54
C ASN A 87 -29.21 -14.44 -13.44
N ALA A 88 -28.07 -13.76 -13.25
CA ALA A 88 -27.96 -12.30 -13.26
C ALA A 88 -27.85 -11.71 -14.68
N GLY A 89 -27.92 -12.53 -15.74
CA GLY A 89 -27.82 -12.09 -17.14
C GLY A 89 -26.38 -11.87 -17.63
N LEU A 90 -25.39 -12.41 -16.93
CA LEU A 90 -23.97 -12.33 -17.27
C LEU A 90 -23.47 -13.64 -17.88
N ASP A 91 -22.43 -13.56 -18.72
CA ASP A 91 -21.78 -14.71 -19.33
C ASP A 91 -20.50 -15.06 -18.55
N PRO A 92 -20.45 -16.20 -17.83
CA PRO A 92 -19.28 -16.60 -17.05
C PRO A 92 -18.02 -16.79 -17.89
N SER A 93 -18.13 -17.11 -19.17
CA SER A 93 -16.95 -17.27 -20.04
C SER A 93 -16.23 -15.94 -20.29
N ARG A 94 -16.89 -14.81 -20.03
CA ARG A 94 -16.38 -13.46 -20.27
C ARG A 94 -15.74 -12.80 -19.05
N ILE A 95 -15.65 -13.49 -17.90
CA ILE A 95 -15.07 -12.94 -16.66
C ILE A 95 -13.67 -12.37 -16.89
N GLY A 96 -12.83 -13.05 -17.68
CA GLY A 96 -11.48 -12.58 -18.01
C GLY A 96 -11.42 -11.21 -18.70
N ASN A 97 -12.53 -10.75 -19.31
CA ASN A 97 -12.61 -9.43 -19.93
C ASN A 97 -12.80 -8.29 -18.92
N ALA A 98 -13.14 -8.59 -17.66
CA ALA A 98 -13.25 -7.57 -16.60
C ALA A 98 -11.87 -7.05 -16.17
N GLY A 99 -10.82 -7.84 -16.41
CA GLY A 99 -9.45 -7.49 -16.07
C GLY A 99 -9.00 -6.20 -16.76
N ARG A 100 -8.45 -5.26 -15.98
CA ARG A 100 -7.88 -4.01 -16.50
C ARG A 100 -6.37 -4.11 -16.69
N GLN A 101 -5.75 -3.15 -17.36
CA GLN A 101 -4.29 -3.05 -17.42
C GLN A 101 -3.78 -2.17 -16.27
N PRO A 102 -2.54 -2.34 -15.78
CA PRO A 102 -1.98 -1.52 -14.71
C PRO A 102 -2.08 0.00 -14.98
N GLU A 103 -1.98 0.42 -16.24
CA GLU A 103 -2.06 1.83 -16.64
C GLU A 103 -3.49 2.39 -16.66
N ALA A 104 -4.51 1.54 -16.48
CA ALA A 104 -5.91 1.96 -16.53
C ALA A 104 -6.32 2.84 -15.34
N PHE A 105 -5.71 2.63 -14.17
CA PHE A 105 -6.05 3.36 -12.95
C PHE A 105 -4.81 3.95 -12.30
N SER A 106 -4.88 5.21 -11.91
CA SER A 106 -3.81 5.89 -11.18
C SER A 106 -3.85 5.58 -9.68
N ALA A 107 -5.04 5.35 -9.14
CA ALA A 107 -5.28 5.05 -7.73
C ALA A 107 -6.73 4.55 -7.53
N TYR A 108 -6.96 3.94 -6.37
CA TYR A 108 -8.28 3.58 -5.87
C TYR A 108 -8.48 4.19 -4.48
N LEU A 109 -9.65 4.81 -4.29
CA LEU A 109 -10.07 5.33 -3.00
C LEU A 109 -11.33 4.58 -2.55
N GLU A 110 -11.39 4.26 -1.26
CA GLU A 110 -12.54 3.60 -0.66
C GLU A 110 -12.95 4.29 0.64
N LEU A 111 -14.18 4.79 0.67
CA LEU A 111 -14.82 5.30 1.87
C LEU A 111 -15.63 4.16 2.50
N HIS A 112 -15.47 3.95 3.80
CA HIS A 112 -16.16 2.89 4.53
C HIS A 112 -16.53 3.34 5.95
N ILE A 113 -17.45 2.64 6.60
CA ILE A 113 -17.57 2.76 8.06
C ILE A 113 -16.40 2.06 8.75
N GLU A 114 -16.01 2.52 9.94
CA GLU A 114 -14.87 1.94 10.68
C GLU A 114 -15.07 0.46 11.04
N GLN A 115 -16.32 0.06 11.32
CA GLN A 115 -16.67 -1.25 11.90
C GLN A 115 -15.97 -1.52 13.25
N GLY A 116 -15.56 -0.45 13.92
CA GLY A 116 -14.82 -0.45 15.17
C GLY A 116 -15.15 0.79 16.01
N PRO A 117 -14.75 0.81 17.29
CA PRO A 117 -15.13 1.85 18.22
C PRO A 117 -14.09 2.97 18.39
N VAL A 118 -13.00 2.97 17.60
CA VAL A 118 -11.85 3.87 17.80
C VAL A 118 -12.25 5.32 17.54
N LEU A 119 -12.89 5.63 16.41
CA LEU A 119 -13.31 7.00 16.08
C LEU A 119 -14.39 7.51 17.03
N GLU A 120 -15.28 6.64 17.49
CA GLU A 120 -16.25 6.99 18.53
C GLU A 120 -15.56 7.36 19.84
N ARG A 121 -14.62 6.53 20.29
CA ARG A 121 -13.85 6.76 21.51
C ARG A 121 -13.03 8.05 21.45
N GLU A 122 -12.41 8.34 20.31
CA GLU A 122 -11.64 9.57 20.08
C GLU A 122 -12.53 10.78 19.77
N ASN A 123 -13.85 10.58 19.66
CA ASN A 123 -14.83 11.58 19.27
C ASN A 123 -14.46 12.30 17.95
N LEU A 124 -14.00 11.53 16.97
CA LEU A 124 -13.70 11.99 15.62
C LEU A 124 -14.71 11.39 14.64
N ALA A 125 -15.14 12.16 13.65
CA ALA A 125 -16.05 11.68 12.62
C ALA A 125 -15.32 10.79 11.60
N LEU A 126 -14.06 11.12 11.31
CA LEU A 126 -13.27 10.56 10.23
C LEU A 126 -11.90 10.07 10.69
N GLY A 127 -11.44 8.97 10.07
CA GLY A 127 -10.09 8.44 10.23
C GLY A 127 -9.50 7.99 8.89
N VAL A 128 -8.19 8.13 8.73
CA VAL A 128 -7.47 7.70 7.52
C VAL A 128 -6.87 6.31 7.75
N VAL A 129 -7.16 5.38 6.86
CA VAL A 129 -6.69 3.99 7.03
C VAL A 129 -5.21 3.88 6.69
N THR A 130 -4.42 3.28 7.58
CA THR A 130 -2.97 3.07 7.37
C THR A 130 -2.70 1.79 6.59
N ALA A 131 -3.39 0.72 6.96
CA ALA A 131 -3.30 -0.60 6.36
C ALA A 131 -4.56 -1.40 6.68
N ILE A 132 -4.85 -2.41 5.87
CA ILE A 132 -5.79 -3.48 6.21
C ILE A 132 -4.99 -4.61 6.84
N ASN A 133 -5.42 -5.05 8.02
CA ASN A 133 -4.66 -6.01 8.80
C ASN A 133 -4.49 -7.34 8.05
N GLY A 134 -3.26 -7.85 8.09
CA GLY A 134 -2.96 -9.23 7.76
C GLY A 134 -3.53 -10.14 8.85
N ALA A 135 -3.70 -11.42 8.54
CA ALA A 135 -4.20 -12.39 9.50
C ALA A 135 -3.56 -13.77 9.35
N ARG A 136 -3.47 -14.47 10.49
CA ARG A 136 -3.21 -15.91 10.55
C ARG A 136 -4.30 -16.54 11.40
N ARG A 137 -4.89 -17.63 10.90
CA ARG A 137 -5.79 -18.46 11.71
C ARG A 137 -5.28 -19.88 11.79
N LEU A 138 -5.26 -20.38 13.02
CA LEU A 138 -4.71 -21.69 13.35
C LEU A 138 -5.74 -22.54 14.09
N ASN A 139 -5.71 -23.84 13.81
CA ASN A 139 -6.27 -24.86 14.67
C ASN A 139 -5.17 -25.35 15.61
N CYS A 140 -5.40 -25.26 16.91
CA CYS A 140 -4.44 -25.62 17.95
C CYS A 140 -5.01 -26.74 18.83
N ARG A 141 -4.13 -27.59 19.34
CA ARG A 141 -4.51 -28.76 20.13
C ARG A 141 -3.51 -29.04 21.23
N PHE A 142 -4.02 -29.21 22.46
CA PHE A 142 -3.30 -29.86 23.55
C PHE A 142 -3.79 -31.30 23.71
N THR A 143 -2.86 -32.25 23.82
CA THR A 143 -3.17 -33.68 24.03
C THR A 143 -2.47 -34.17 25.29
N GLY A 144 -3.26 -34.54 26.29
CA GLY A 144 -2.84 -35.13 27.56
C GLY A 144 -3.42 -36.53 27.74
N GLU A 145 -3.89 -36.84 28.95
CA GLU A 145 -4.46 -38.14 29.28
C GLU A 145 -5.77 -37.99 30.06
N ALA A 146 -6.82 -38.63 29.55
CA ALA A 146 -8.10 -38.67 30.26
C ALA A 146 -7.99 -39.55 31.52
N GLY A 147 -8.59 -39.09 32.62
CA GLY A 147 -8.53 -39.79 33.89
C GLY A 147 -9.67 -39.41 34.82
N HIS A 148 -9.97 -40.23 35.82
CA HIS A 148 -11.05 -39.95 36.75
C HIS A 148 -10.67 -38.80 37.71
N ALA A 149 -11.49 -37.74 37.75
CA ALA A 149 -11.17 -36.50 38.44
C ALA A 149 -10.98 -36.64 39.96
N GLY A 150 -11.57 -37.68 40.57
CA GLY A 150 -11.45 -37.92 42.01
C GLY A 150 -10.30 -38.86 42.42
N THR A 151 -9.77 -39.67 41.50
CA THR A 151 -8.83 -40.75 41.86
C THR A 151 -7.43 -40.54 41.31
N VAL A 152 -7.27 -39.75 40.24
CA VAL A 152 -5.94 -39.38 39.74
C VAL A 152 -5.38 -38.22 40.59
N PRO A 153 -4.27 -38.44 41.33
CA PRO A 153 -3.61 -37.40 42.11
C PRO A 153 -3.16 -36.22 41.24
N MET A 154 -3.17 -35.01 41.78
CA MET A 154 -2.81 -33.79 41.03
C MET A 154 -1.42 -33.85 40.39
N SER A 155 -0.43 -34.45 41.06
CA SER A 155 0.95 -34.58 40.57
C SER A 155 1.10 -35.52 39.38
N LEU A 156 0.10 -36.34 39.08
CA LEU A 156 0.12 -37.32 37.99
C LEU A 156 -0.75 -36.91 36.79
N ARG A 157 -1.41 -35.74 36.86
CA ARG A 157 -2.33 -35.31 35.81
C ARG A 157 -1.58 -34.78 34.60
N LYS A 158 -2.04 -35.18 33.42
CA LYS A 158 -1.70 -34.59 32.13
C LYS A 158 -2.97 -33.92 31.57
N ASP A 159 -3.37 -32.84 32.23
CA ASP A 159 -4.65 -32.16 31.98
C ASP A 159 -4.52 -31.19 30.80
N ALA A 160 -5.14 -31.54 29.66
CA ALA A 160 -5.07 -30.74 28.43
C ALA A 160 -5.79 -29.40 28.56
N LEU A 161 -6.90 -29.34 29.32
CA LEU A 161 -7.68 -28.12 29.47
C LEU A 161 -6.95 -27.11 30.37
N ALA A 162 -6.27 -27.59 31.42
CA ALA A 162 -5.46 -26.73 32.27
C ALA A 162 -4.26 -26.13 31.50
N ALA A 163 -3.66 -26.88 30.56
CA ALA A 163 -2.63 -26.37 29.65
C ALA A 163 -3.18 -25.30 28.71
N ALA A 164 -4.33 -25.56 28.08
CA ALA A 164 -4.99 -24.59 27.20
C ALA A 164 -5.39 -23.31 27.96
N ALA A 165 -5.91 -23.42 29.19
CA ALA A 165 -6.28 -22.27 30.01
C ALA A 165 -5.09 -21.35 30.32
N GLU A 166 -3.95 -21.93 30.69
CA GLU A 166 -2.72 -21.17 30.89
C GLU A 166 -2.28 -20.45 29.62
N TRP A 167 -2.32 -21.16 28.48
CA TRP A 167 -1.94 -20.57 27.20
C TRP A 167 -2.89 -19.44 26.76
N MET A 168 -4.21 -19.57 26.96
CA MET A 168 -5.17 -18.50 26.66
C MET A 168 -4.89 -17.22 27.46
N THR A 169 -4.59 -17.34 28.76
CA THR A 169 -4.22 -16.18 29.58
C THR A 169 -2.89 -15.56 29.16
N PHE A 170 -1.94 -16.38 28.72
CA PHE A 170 -0.70 -15.89 28.14
C PHE A 170 -0.94 -15.15 26.83
N ILE A 171 -1.76 -15.68 25.92
CA ILE A 171 -2.09 -15.03 24.64
C ILE A 171 -2.62 -13.61 24.87
N GLU A 172 -3.60 -13.44 25.76
CA GLU A 172 -4.18 -12.13 26.04
C GLU A 172 -3.14 -11.17 26.64
N SER A 173 -2.38 -11.61 27.65
CA SER A 173 -1.38 -10.75 28.32
C SER A 173 -0.22 -10.37 27.40
N ALA A 174 0.39 -11.34 26.72
CA ALA A 174 1.52 -11.11 25.83
C ALA A 174 1.15 -10.22 24.63
N THR A 175 -0.05 -10.40 24.07
CA THR A 175 -0.50 -9.57 22.94
C THR A 175 -0.67 -8.11 23.35
N ARG A 176 -1.28 -7.86 24.52
CA ARG A 176 -1.43 -6.50 25.07
C ARG A 176 -0.10 -5.79 25.30
N GLU A 177 0.97 -6.54 25.59
CA GLU A 177 2.31 -5.99 25.78
C GLU A 177 3.03 -5.63 24.47
N GLN A 178 2.65 -6.23 23.33
CA GLN A 178 3.28 -5.95 22.03
C GLN A 178 2.83 -4.62 21.41
N GLY A 179 1.61 -4.17 21.68
CA GLY A 179 1.12 -2.88 21.19
C GLY A 179 -0.39 -2.86 20.91
N PRO A 180 -0.96 -1.67 20.68
CA PRO A 180 -2.41 -1.50 20.52
C PRO A 180 -2.95 -2.03 19.18
N ASP A 181 -2.10 -2.16 18.16
CA ASP A 181 -2.51 -2.55 16.80
C ASP A 181 -2.46 -4.07 16.54
N LEU A 182 -1.88 -4.84 17.48
CA LEU A 182 -1.88 -6.30 17.43
C LEU A 182 -3.05 -6.85 18.24
N VAL A 183 -3.77 -7.78 17.63
CA VAL A 183 -4.86 -8.52 18.29
C VAL A 183 -4.67 -10.01 18.08
N ALA A 184 -4.93 -10.79 19.14
CA ALA A 184 -4.92 -12.23 19.10
C ALA A 184 -6.12 -12.73 19.91
N THR A 185 -6.91 -13.63 19.31
CA THR A 185 -8.17 -14.08 19.90
C THR A 185 -8.27 -15.59 19.84
N VAL A 186 -8.63 -16.21 20.96
CA VAL A 186 -9.11 -17.60 20.98
C VAL A 186 -10.62 -17.61 20.85
N GLY A 187 -11.09 -17.86 19.62
CA GLY A 187 -12.52 -17.76 19.29
C GLY A 187 -13.35 -19.01 19.58
N THR A 188 -12.72 -20.17 19.70
CA THR A 188 -13.40 -21.45 19.94
C THR A 188 -12.60 -22.32 20.90
N LEU A 189 -13.31 -23.14 21.68
CA LEU A 189 -12.75 -24.09 22.61
C LEU A 189 -13.62 -25.35 22.63
N GLN A 190 -13.00 -26.51 22.41
CA GLN A 190 -13.65 -27.82 22.51
C GLN A 190 -12.82 -28.71 23.42
N CYS A 191 -13.45 -29.27 24.43
CA CYS A 191 -12.83 -30.09 25.45
C CYS A 191 -13.37 -31.51 25.37
N ALA A 192 -12.49 -32.51 25.21
CA ALA A 192 -12.87 -33.92 25.16
C ALA A 192 -12.36 -34.70 26.38
N PRO A 193 -13.17 -35.60 26.98
CA PRO A 193 -14.53 -35.97 26.55
C PRO A 193 -15.64 -34.99 26.99
N GLY A 194 -15.32 -33.93 27.75
CA GLY A 194 -16.31 -32.93 28.16
C GLY A 194 -17.22 -33.37 29.30
N ALA A 195 -16.72 -34.24 30.20
CA ALA A 195 -17.45 -34.71 31.37
C ALA A 195 -16.90 -34.12 32.67
N VAL A 196 -17.79 -33.68 33.56
CA VAL A 196 -17.43 -32.97 34.82
C VAL A 196 -16.49 -33.76 35.73
N ASN A 197 -16.54 -35.09 35.70
CA ASN A 197 -15.77 -35.98 36.54
C ASN A 197 -14.58 -36.64 35.81
N VAL A 198 -14.21 -36.13 34.63
CA VAL A 198 -13.10 -36.65 33.82
C VAL A 198 -12.11 -35.53 33.54
N ILE A 199 -10.84 -35.77 33.85
CA ILE A 199 -9.72 -34.93 33.46
C ILE A 199 -9.69 -34.87 31.92
N PRO A 200 -9.70 -33.69 31.30
CA PRO A 200 -9.64 -33.57 29.84
C PRO A 200 -8.36 -34.16 29.26
N GLY A 201 -8.55 -35.16 28.39
CA GLY A 201 -7.46 -35.77 27.64
C GLY A 201 -7.08 -34.95 26.41
N GLU A 202 -8.01 -34.18 25.84
CA GLU A 202 -7.75 -33.37 24.65
C GLU A 202 -8.49 -32.04 24.72
N THR A 203 -7.87 -30.99 24.19
CA THR A 203 -8.48 -29.67 24.06
C THR A 203 -8.10 -29.05 22.73
N HIS A 204 -9.10 -28.74 21.92
CA HIS A 204 -8.97 -28.06 20.64
C HIS A 204 -9.40 -26.61 20.80
N LEU A 205 -8.65 -25.70 20.18
CA LEU A 205 -8.96 -24.29 20.17
C LEU A 205 -8.45 -23.62 18.90
N THR A 206 -9.04 -22.49 18.54
CA THR A 206 -8.58 -21.68 17.39
C THR A 206 -7.77 -20.50 17.88
N LEU A 207 -6.81 -20.04 17.08
CA LEU A 207 -6.09 -18.77 17.29
C LEU A 207 -6.24 -17.90 16.03
N ASP A 208 -6.80 -16.69 16.16
CA ASP A 208 -6.85 -15.65 15.11
C ASP A 208 -5.95 -14.49 15.54
N ILE A 209 -4.87 -14.24 14.79
CA ILE A 209 -3.94 -13.12 15.02
C ILE A 209 -4.06 -12.15 13.86
N ARG A 210 -4.13 -10.85 14.16
CA ARG A 210 -4.16 -9.79 13.15
C ARG A 210 -3.20 -8.66 13.50
N SER A 211 -2.62 -8.06 12.47
CA SER A 211 -1.70 -6.92 12.58
C SER A 211 -1.64 -6.13 11.27
N PRO A 212 -1.40 -4.82 11.31
CA PRO A 212 -1.12 -4.02 10.11
C PRO A 212 0.29 -4.23 9.55
N GLN A 213 1.15 -4.99 10.23
CA GLN A 213 2.48 -5.38 9.73
C GLN A 213 2.71 -6.89 9.88
N ASP A 214 3.17 -7.53 8.80
CA ASP A 214 3.42 -8.96 8.78
C ASP A 214 4.57 -9.36 9.74
N ASP A 215 5.64 -8.56 9.82
CA ASP A 215 6.77 -8.87 10.70
C ASP A 215 6.39 -8.92 12.19
N SER A 216 5.55 -7.97 12.64
CA SER A 216 5.06 -7.96 14.02
C SER A 216 4.08 -9.09 14.28
N LEU A 217 3.27 -9.44 13.26
CA LEU A 217 2.38 -10.60 13.31
C LEU A 217 3.17 -11.90 13.53
N GLU A 218 4.17 -12.16 12.68
CA GLU A 218 4.97 -13.39 12.74
C GLU A 218 5.78 -13.45 14.03
N ALA A 219 6.28 -12.31 14.53
CA ALA A 219 6.95 -12.24 15.82
C ALA A 219 6.03 -12.64 16.99
N LEU A 220 4.80 -12.09 17.03
CA LEU A 220 3.80 -12.45 18.03
C LEU A 220 3.40 -13.93 17.90
N LEU A 221 3.13 -14.41 16.68
CA LEU A 221 2.80 -15.82 16.44
C LEU A 221 3.90 -16.75 16.98
N GLY A 222 5.17 -16.45 16.66
CA GLY A 222 6.32 -17.22 17.17
C GLY A 222 6.41 -17.22 18.69
N LEU A 223 6.17 -16.08 19.34
CA LEU A 223 6.10 -15.97 20.81
C LEU A 223 5.00 -16.85 21.40
N LEU A 224 3.79 -16.77 20.85
CA LEU A 224 2.63 -17.50 21.34
C LEU A 224 2.80 -19.02 21.17
N LEU A 225 3.29 -19.48 20.01
CA LEU A 225 3.52 -20.90 19.76
C LEU A 225 4.62 -21.47 20.67
N ARG A 226 5.71 -20.73 20.87
CA ARG A 226 6.80 -21.15 21.77
C ARG A 226 6.31 -21.30 23.20
N GLU A 227 5.44 -20.42 23.69
CA GLU A 227 4.88 -20.61 25.03
C GLU A 227 3.91 -21.79 25.11
N GLY A 228 3.16 -22.08 24.04
CA GLY A 228 2.36 -23.31 23.96
C GLY A 228 3.22 -24.56 24.12
N GLU A 229 4.37 -24.61 23.46
CA GLU A 229 5.37 -25.69 23.59
C GLU A 229 5.96 -25.77 25.01
N ASN A 230 6.31 -24.62 25.62
CA ASN A 230 6.84 -24.56 26.99
C ASN A 230 5.82 -25.09 28.02
N ILE A 231 4.56 -24.67 27.92
CA ILE A 231 3.46 -25.14 28.76
C ILE A 231 3.29 -26.65 28.60
N ALA A 232 3.32 -27.14 27.37
CA ALA A 232 3.18 -28.56 27.08
C ALA A 232 4.28 -29.39 27.75
N ALA A 233 5.54 -28.97 27.60
CA ALA A 233 6.68 -29.61 28.23
C ALA A 233 6.59 -29.61 29.76
N ARG A 234 6.24 -28.46 30.38
CA ARG A 234 6.09 -28.32 31.83
C ARG A 234 4.97 -29.20 32.40
N ARG A 235 3.88 -29.40 31.65
CA ARG A 235 2.69 -30.15 32.08
C ARG A 235 2.68 -31.62 31.63
N GLY A 236 3.68 -32.06 30.88
CA GLY A 236 3.75 -33.42 30.36
C GLY A 236 2.64 -33.77 29.36
N VAL A 237 2.14 -32.77 28.62
CA VAL A 237 1.19 -32.91 27.51
C VAL A 237 1.90 -32.61 26.18
N SER A 238 1.25 -32.85 25.04
CA SER A 238 1.74 -32.38 23.73
C SER A 238 0.93 -31.19 23.22
N PHE A 239 1.57 -30.37 22.39
CA PHE A 239 0.95 -29.23 21.71
C PHE A 239 1.17 -29.34 20.20
N ASN A 240 0.14 -29.00 19.43
CA ASN A 240 0.19 -28.91 17.97
C ASN A 240 -0.60 -27.69 17.50
N ALA A 241 -0.13 -27.05 16.44
CA ALA A 241 -0.82 -25.94 15.79
C ALA A 241 -0.69 -26.06 14.26
N GLU A 242 -1.79 -25.85 13.55
CA GLU A 242 -1.87 -25.89 12.09
C GLU A 242 -2.50 -24.61 11.56
N THR A 243 -1.76 -23.85 10.76
CA THR A 243 -2.27 -22.67 10.06
C THR A 243 -3.12 -23.08 8.86
N TYR A 244 -4.40 -22.74 8.87
CA TYR A 244 -5.32 -23.05 7.77
C TYR A 244 -5.73 -21.81 6.96
N TYR A 245 -5.44 -20.61 7.46
CA TYR A 245 -5.70 -19.35 6.77
C TYR A 245 -4.55 -18.38 7.00
N SER A 246 -4.11 -17.74 5.91
CA SER A 246 -3.05 -16.75 5.90
C SER A 246 -3.35 -15.70 4.84
N ILE A 247 -3.30 -14.43 5.25
CA ILE A 247 -3.37 -13.28 4.35
C ILE A 247 -2.35 -12.22 4.82
N PRO A 248 -1.55 -11.63 3.91
CA PRO A 248 -0.63 -10.56 4.28
C PRO A 248 -1.36 -9.27 4.60
N ALA A 249 -0.73 -8.40 5.39
CA ALA A 249 -1.22 -7.04 5.58
C ALA A 249 -1.18 -6.24 4.27
N THR A 250 -2.19 -5.41 4.05
CA THR A 250 -2.29 -4.56 2.85
C THR A 250 -2.09 -3.10 3.22
N PRO A 251 -0.90 -2.51 3.00
CA PRO A 251 -0.65 -1.11 3.31
C PRO A 251 -1.43 -0.20 2.35
N CYS A 252 -2.02 0.87 2.88
CA CYS A 252 -2.51 1.97 2.04
C CYS A 252 -1.32 2.79 1.52
N ASP A 253 -1.42 3.32 0.30
CA ASP A 253 -0.37 4.13 -0.31
C ASP A 253 -0.10 5.41 0.50
N ALA A 254 1.17 5.68 0.78
CA ALA A 254 1.56 6.80 1.64
C ALA A 254 1.20 8.17 1.06
N ALA A 255 1.18 8.32 -0.28
CA ALA A 255 0.77 9.58 -0.90
C ALA A 255 -0.74 9.77 -0.84
N LEU A 256 -1.53 8.70 -1.01
CA LEU A 256 -2.98 8.74 -0.83
C LEU A 256 -3.35 9.03 0.63
N GLN A 257 -2.68 8.39 1.59
CA GLN A 257 -2.83 8.68 3.02
C GLN A 257 -2.55 10.16 3.31
N ARG A 258 -1.50 10.78 2.76
CA ARG A 258 -1.23 12.21 2.95
C ARG A 258 -2.35 13.09 2.42
N LYS A 259 -2.85 12.82 1.21
CA LYS A 259 -3.96 13.58 0.59
C LYS A 259 -5.26 13.44 1.40
N LEU A 260 -5.56 12.25 1.89
CA LEU A 260 -6.71 11.99 2.77
C LEU A 260 -6.53 12.70 4.11
N ASN A 261 -5.37 12.59 4.76
CA ASN A 261 -5.08 13.26 6.03
C ASN A 261 -5.23 14.79 5.93
N ALA A 262 -4.72 15.39 4.85
CA ALA A 262 -4.92 16.82 4.60
C ALA A 262 -6.41 17.18 4.47
N SER A 263 -7.16 16.39 3.70
CA SER A 263 -8.59 16.64 3.47
C SER A 263 -9.45 16.44 4.73
N VAL A 264 -9.11 15.44 5.57
CA VAL A 264 -9.75 15.25 6.87
C VAL A 264 -9.43 16.42 7.81
N LYS A 265 -8.16 16.85 7.86
CA LYS A 265 -7.74 17.99 8.67
C LYS A 265 -8.47 19.28 8.28
N ASP A 266 -8.72 19.50 7.00
CA ASP A 266 -9.45 20.68 6.52
C ASP A 266 -10.90 20.75 7.01
N VAL A 267 -11.57 19.60 7.21
CA VAL A 267 -12.99 19.56 7.61
C VAL A 267 -13.21 19.28 9.11
N GLN A 268 -12.26 18.59 9.76
CA GLN A 268 -12.35 18.13 11.15
C GLN A 268 -11.31 18.80 12.08
N GLY A 269 -10.32 19.50 11.53
CA GLY A 269 -9.24 20.17 12.27
C GLY A 269 -8.08 19.25 12.69
N ILE A 270 -8.35 17.97 12.93
CA ILE A 270 -7.37 16.92 13.23
C ILE A 270 -7.67 15.68 12.39
N SER A 271 -6.62 14.95 12.02
CA SER A 271 -6.71 13.65 11.36
C SER A 271 -6.13 12.57 12.27
N LEU A 272 -6.88 11.48 12.45
CA LEU A 272 -6.42 10.26 13.10
C LEU A 272 -6.16 9.21 12.02
N SER A 273 -5.02 8.53 12.14
CA SER A 273 -4.70 7.38 11.29
C SER A 273 -4.82 6.09 12.09
N LEU A 274 -5.46 5.07 11.52
CA LEU A 274 -5.75 3.80 12.18
C LEU A 274 -5.77 2.64 11.16
N PRO A 275 -5.48 1.40 11.55
CA PRO A 275 -5.62 0.26 10.64
C PRO A 275 -7.08 -0.20 10.52
N SER A 276 -7.40 -0.88 9.42
CA SER A 276 -8.66 -1.63 9.28
C SER A 276 -8.50 -3.04 9.85
N GLY A 277 -9.37 -3.42 10.78
CA GLY A 277 -9.46 -4.80 11.29
C GLY A 277 -10.24 -5.77 10.40
N ALA A 278 -11.01 -5.24 9.44
CA ALA A 278 -11.85 -5.98 8.50
C ALA A 278 -11.25 -5.98 7.08
N GLY A 279 -11.65 -6.97 6.28
CA GLY A 279 -11.34 -7.03 4.86
C GLY A 279 -12.15 -6.02 4.06
N HIS A 280 -11.62 -5.60 2.90
CA HIS A 280 -12.27 -4.70 1.95
C HIS A 280 -11.83 -5.04 0.53
N ASP A 281 -12.58 -4.59 -0.48
CA ASP A 281 -12.17 -4.68 -1.89
C ASP A 281 -10.77 -4.10 -2.15
N ALA A 282 -10.39 -3.07 -1.40
CA ALA A 282 -9.04 -2.50 -1.39
C ALA A 282 -7.92 -3.55 -1.28
N ILE A 283 -8.14 -4.69 -0.61
CA ILE A 283 -7.16 -5.80 -0.56
C ILE A 283 -6.82 -6.29 -1.96
N ALA A 284 -7.84 -6.64 -2.76
CA ALA A 284 -7.61 -7.15 -4.10
C ALA A 284 -7.06 -6.05 -5.01
N ILE A 285 -7.58 -4.83 -4.91
CA ILE A 285 -7.14 -3.70 -5.76
C ILE A 285 -5.67 -3.33 -5.48
N ALA A 286 -5.21 -3.42 -4.24
CA ALA A 286 -3.83 -3.15 -3.85
C ALA A 286 -2.81 -4.12 -4.45
N GLU A 287 -3.23 -5.28 -4.96
CA GLU A 287 -2.37 -6.19 -5.71
C GLU A 287 -1.78 -5.51 -6.97
N ARG A 288 -2.45 -4.45 -7.48
CA ARG A 288 -2.11 -3.82 -8.77
C ARG A 288 -2.03 -2.30 -8.77
N TRP A 289 -2.77 -1.62 -7.89
CA TRP A 289 -2.84 -0.15 -7.89
C TRP A 289 -2.71 0.43 -6.48
N PRO A 290 -2.23 1.69 -6.35
CA PRO A 290 -2.23 2.40 -5.07
C PRO A 290 -3.65 2.50 -4.50
N VAL A 291 -3.83 2.14 -3.23
CA VAL A 291 -5.12 2.24 -2.52
C VAL A 291 -5.04 3.21 -1.35
N GLY A 292 -6.12 3.93 -1.08
CA GLY A 292 -6.28 4.72 0.14
C GLY A 292 -7.70 4.60 0.66
N MET A 293 -7.89 4.56 1.97
CA MET A 293 -9.22 4.46 2.54
C MET A 293 -9.52 5.52 3.59
N LEU A 294 -10.80 5.89 3.66
CA LEU A 294 -11.34 6.84 4.62
C LEU A 294 -12.44 6.16 5.44
N PHE A 295 -12.26 6.14 6.76
CA PHE A 295 -13.26 5.64 7.69
C PHE A 295 -14.19 6.74 8.18
N VAL A 296 -15.45 6.35 8.38
CA VAL A 296 -16.50 7.10 9.04
C VAL A 296 -16.85 6.41 10.36
N ARG A 297 -16.95 7.19 11.43
CA ARG A 297 -17.40 6.72 12.75
C ARG A 297 -18.77 6.03 12.65
N CYS A 298 -18.95 4.95 13.41
CA CYS A 298 -20.20 4.22 13.55
C CYS A 298 -20.55 3.98 15.04
N ASP A 299 -21.85 3.85 15.36
CA ASP A 299 -22.35 3.68 16.73
C ASP A 299 -21.74 2.43 17.40
N ARG A 300 -20.96 2.64 18.46
CA ARG A 300 -20.33 1.59 19.28
C ARG A 300 -19.46 0.59 18.50
N GLY A 301 -19.05 0.94 17.29
CA GLY A 301 -18.37 0.00 16.39
C GLY A 301 -19.22 -1.17 15.91
N ILE A 302 -20.55 -1.06 15.99
CA ILE A 302 -21.44 -2.14 15.55
C ILE A 302 -21.49 -2.19 14.03
N SER A 303 -21.12 -3.35 13.48
CA SER A 303 -21.27 -3.71 12.06
C SER A 303 -21.83 -5.12 11.93
N HIS A 304 -22.20 -5.52 10.70
CA HIS A 304 -22.77 -6.85 10.39
C HIS A 304 -24.03 -7.16 11.24
N HIS A 305 -24.77 -6.11 11.58
CA HIS A 305 -25.91 -6.18 12.48
C HIS A 305 -26.94 -5.11 12.11
N PRO A 306 -28.26 -5.34 12.25
CA PRO A 306 -29.28 -4.38 11.81
C PRO A 306 -29.27 -3.03 12.57
N ALA A 307 -28.54 -2.96 13.68
CA ALA A 307 -28.38 -1.76 14.50
C ALA A 307 -27.18 -0.91 14.09
N GLU A 308 -26.38 -1.34 13.11
CA GLU A 308 -25.32 -0.53 12.51
C GLU A 308 -25.88 0.83 12.08
N SER A 309 -25.23 1.89 12.55
CA SER A 309 -25.65 3.25 12.27
C SER A 309 -24.47 4.20 12.22
N VAL A 310 -24.59 5.18 11.34
CA VAL A 310 -23.79 6.40 11.31
C VAL A 310 -24.71 7.60 11.55
N ILE A 311 -24.15 8.76 11.88
CA ILE A 311 -24.91 10.01 11.95
C ILE A 311 -24.68 10.83 10.68
N ALA A 312 -25.74 11.52 10.22
CA ALA A 312 -25.68 12.29 8.97
C ALA A 312 -24.61 13.39 8.96
N ALA A 313 -24.29 13.97 10.13
CA ALA A 313 -23.23 14.97 10.26
C ALA A 313 -21.84 14.39 9.94
N ASP A 314 -21.55 13.17 10.40
CA ASP A 314 -20.28 12.50 10.12
C ASP A 314 -20.18 12.13 8.64
N VAL A 315 -21.28 11.66 8.04
CA VAL A 315 -21.36 11.39 6.59
C VAL A 315 -21.15 12.66 5.78
N ALA A 316 -21.70 13.80 6.20
CA ALA A 316 -21.49 15.07 5.50
C ALA A 316 -20.01 15.49 5.51
N LEU A 317 -19.33 15.37 6.66
CA LEU A 317 -17.88 15.59 6.75
C LEU A 317 -17.11 14.59 5.88
N ALA A 318 -17.53 13.32 5.86
CA ALA A 318 -16.89 12.28 5.06
C ALA A 318 -16.95 12.61 3.57
N VAL A 319 -18.14 12.95 3.04
CA VAL A 319 -18.31 13.33 1.63
C VAL A 319 -17.52 14.59 1.30
N GLN A 320 -17.47 15.58 2.20
CA GLN A 320 -16.66 16.79 2.01
C GLN A 320 -15.16 16.49 1.92
N ALA A 321 -14.61 15.74 2.89
CA ALA A 321 -13.20 15.33 2.88
C ALA A 321 -12.88 14.45 1.67
N TYR A 322 -13.77 13.52 1.32
CA TYR A 322 -13.59 12.60 0.20
C TYR A 322 -13.57 13.34 -1.14
N THR A 323 -14.47 14.33 -1.32
CA THR A 323 -14.48 15.23 -2.48
C THR A 323 -13.15 16.00 -2.59
N GLN A 324 -12.68 16.59 -1.49
CA GLN A 324 -11.41 17.30 -1.46
C GLN A 324 -10.23 16.39 -1.79
N ALA A 325 -10.23 15.15 -1.29
CA ALA A 325 -9.19 14.17 -1.57
C ALA A 325 -9.17 13.78 -3.06
N VAL A 326 -10.34 13.55 -3.67
CA VAL A 326 -10.46 13.27 -5.12
C VAL A 326 -9.95 14.45 -5.95
N VAL A 327 -10.33 15.68 -5.61
CA VAL A 327 -9.83 16.88 -6.31
C VAL A 327 -8.32 17.00 -6.16
N ARG A 328 -7.77 16.86 -4.94
CA ARG A 328 -6.31 16.88 -4.69
C ARG A 328 -5.57 15.74 -5.41
N LEU A 329 -6.23 14.60 -5.62
CA LEU A 329 -5.67 13.47 -6.34
C LEU A 329 -5.55 13.77 -7.83
N ALA A 330 -6.58 14.36 -8.41
CA ALA A 330 -6.70 14.61 -9.86
C ALA A 330 -6.12 15.96 -10.32
N ARG A 331 -5.49 16.73 -9.44
CA ARG A 331 -4.72 17.93 -9.81
C ARG A 331 -3.53 17.56 -10.69
N SER A 332 -3.21 18.46 -11.62
CA SER A 332 -1.98 18.35 -12.41
C SER A 332 -0.76 18.36 -11.50
N PRO A 333 0.36 17.71 -11.90
CA PRO A 333 1.60 17.81 -11.14
C PRO A 333 2.03 19.27 -10.92
N LEU A 334 1.79 20.16 -11.90
CA LEU A 334 2.14 21.57 -11.81
C LEU A 334 1.28 22.32 -10.79
N GLU A 335 -0.03 22.08 -10.81
CA GLU A 335 -0.95 22.69 -9.85
C GLU A 335 -0.67 22.19 -8.43
N ALA A 336 -0.41 20.89 -8.27
CA ALA A 336 0.02 20.30 -7.01
C ALA A 336 1.33 20.93 -6.51
N PHE A 337 2.31 21.15 -7.40
CA PHE A 337 3.55 21.82 -7.05
C PHE A 337 3.31 23.28 -6.66
N ASN A 338 2.46 24.01 -7.37
CA ASN A 338 2.14 25.40 -7.05
C ASN A 338 1.46 25.59 -5.69
N LEU A 339 0.55 24.67 -5.32
CA LEU A 339 -0.27 24.77 -4.12
C LEU A 339 0.30 24.02 -2.90
N GLY A 340 1.26 23.12 -3.12
CA GLY A 340 1.85 22.30 -2.06
C GLY A 340 2.71 23.09 -1.08
N GLU A 341 2.93 22.51 0.10
CA GLU A 341 3.87 23.06 1.09
C GLU A 341 5.28 23.15 0.50
N GLU A 342 6.12 24.05 1.03
CA GLU A 342 7.48 24.24 0.52
C GLU A 342 8.31 22.95 0.55
N THR A 343 8.18 22.15 1.60
CA THR A 343 8.87 20.86 1.71
C THR A 343 8.44 19.87 0.65
N GLU A 344 7.14 19.76 0.35
CA GLU A 344 6.61 18.84 -0.66
C GLU A 344 7.07 19.23 -2.07
N ALA A 345 7.10 20.54 -2.35
CA ALA A 345 7.60 21.07 -3.60
C ALA A 345 9.09 20.79 -3.78
N LEU A 346 9.90 20.97 -2.72
CA LEU A 346 11.31 20.64 -2.74
C LEU A 346 11.54 19.14 -2.98
N ASP A 347 10.85 18.27 -2.25
CA ASP A 347 10.96 16.81 -2.38
C ASP A 347 10.59 16.33 -3.79
N LEU A 348 9.67 17.02 -4.46
CA LEU A 348 9.24 16.69 -5.81
C LEU A 348 10.36 16.89 -6.84
N ILE A 349 11.14 17.98 -6.70
CA ILE A 349 12.13 18.39 -7.70
C ILE A 349 13.58 18.12 -7.27
N ALA A 350 13.84 17.84 -5.99
CA ALA A 350 15.17 17.51 -5.47
C ALA A 350 15.87 16.36 -6.24
N PRO A 351 15.17 15.30 -6.68
CA PRO A 351 15.79 14.24 -7.50
C PRO A 351 16.27 14.69 -8.89
N CYS A 352 15.91 15.90 -9.36
CA CYS A 352 16.33 16.37 -10.69
C CYS A 352 17.83 16.67 -10.73
N VAL A 353 18.37 17.29 -9.67
CA VAL A 353 19.79 17.64 -9.53
C VAL A 353 20.14 17.82 -8.05
N ALA A 354 21.33 17.36 -7.64
CA ALA A 354 21.82 17.47 -6.26
C ALA A 354 22.34 18.89 -5.90
N LEU A 355 21.58 19.92 -6.26
CA LEU A 355 21.85 21.34 -5.99
C LEU A 355 20.66 21.95 -5.22
N PRO A 356 20.67 21.90 -3.87
CA PRO A 356 19.52 22.31 -3.05
C PRO A 356 19.10 23.77 -3.26
N GLU A 357 20.05 24.68 -3.51
CA GLU A 357 19.75 26.10 -3.70
C GLU A 357 19.01 26.36 -5.03
N TRP A 358 19.27 25.55 -6.06
CA TRP A 358 18.50 25.60 -7.30
C TRP A 358 17.05 25.16 -7.05
N ALA A 359 16.86 24.04 -6.34
CA ALA A 359 15.52 23.54 -6.01
C ALA A 359 14.73 24.56 -5.17
N LYS A 360 15.37 25.18 -4.17
CA LYS A 360 14.78 26.28 -3.39
C LYS A 360 14.41 27.48 -4.28
N GLY A 361 15.29 27.88 -5.20
CA GLY A 361 15.01 28.98 -6.13
C GLY A 361 13.80 28.71 -7.02
N VAL A 362 13.66 27.47 -7.51
CA VAL A 362 12.49 27.04 -8.31
C VAL A 362 11.23 26.99 -7.45
N ALA A 363 11.28 26.39 -6.25
CA ALA A 363 10.14 26.33 -5.35
C ALA A 363 9.69 27.73 -4.85
N ALA A 364 10.61 28.64 -4.59
CA ALA A 364 10.29 30.00 -4.14
C ALA A 364 9.66 30.88 -5.24
N ALA A 365 9.82 30.53 -6.52
CA ALA A 365 9.27 31.28 -7.64
C ALA A 365 7.87 30.83 -8.06
N ARG A 366 7.26 29.88 -7.31
CA ARG A 366 5.84 29.52 -7.46
C ARG A 366 4.92 30.70 -7.13
N PRO A 367 3.70 30.78 -7.69
CA PRO A 367 3.12 29.81 -8.63
C PRO A 367 3.55 30.06 -10.08
N TYR A 368 3.63 28.98 -10.86
CA TYR A 368 3.87 28.99 -12.30
C TYR A 368 2.56 28.84 -13.08
N ASP A 369 2.38 29.63 -14.12
CA ASP A 369 1.17 29.57 -14.97
C ASP A 369 1.16 28.39 -15.96
N SER A 370 2.34 27.81 -16.24
CA SER A 370 2.54 26.79 -17.25
C SER A 370 3.85 26.02 -17.01
N LEU A 371 3.93 24.80 -17.57
CA LEU A 371 5.16 24.01 -17.54
C LEU A 371 6.32 24.76 -18.25
N ASN A 372 6.01 25.50 -19.32
CA ASN A 372 7.00 26.32 -20.01
C ASN A 372 7.58 27.43 -19.11
N ALA A 373 6.75 28.10 -18.30
CA ALA A 373 7.24 29.10 -17.35
C ALA A 373 8.10 28.48 -16.25
N LEU A 374 7.70 27.30 -15.75
CA LEU A 374 8.51 26.53 -14.80
C LEU A 374 9.89 26.19 -15.39
N LEU A 375 9.93 25.60 -16.59
CA LEU A 375 11.17 25.22 -17.27
C LEU A 375 12.04 26.44 -17.59
N ALA A 376 11.43 27.55 -18.03
CA ALA A 376 12.16 28.79 -18.29
C ALA A 376 12.82 29.34 -17.02
N LYS A 377 12.11 29.33 -15.89
CA LYS A 377 12.67 29.77 -14.61
C LYS A 377 13.77 28.85 -14.10
N ALA A 378 13.56 27.54 -14.22
CA ALA A 378 14.54 26.52 -13.89
C ALA A 378 15.83 26.66 -14.72
N ALA A 379 15.70 26.98 -16.01
CA ALA A 379 16.82 27.24 -16.91
C ALA A 379 17.55 28.55 -16.56
N GLN A 380 16.80 29.60 -16.21
CA GLN A 380 17.39 30.86 -15.74
C GLN A 380 18.26 30.63 -14.48
N LEU A 381 17.74 29.88 -13.51
CA LEU A 381 18.42 29.60 -12.25
C LEU A 381 19.63 28.66 -12.38
N SER A 382 19.80 28.00 -13.52
CA SER A 382 20.96 27.13 -13.78
C SER A 382 22.04 27.80 -14.63
N HIS A 383 21.80 29.02 -15.15
CA HIS A 383 22.74 29.71 -16.03
C HIS A 383 24.09 29.98 -15.35
N ASP A 384 24.06 30.44 -14.10
CA ASP A 384 25.23 30.89 -13.35
C ASP A 384 25.96 29.76 -12.60
N TRP A 385 25.60 28.50 -12.83
CA TRP A 385 26.32 27.35 -12.24
C TRP A 385 27.79 27.35 -12.66
N ASP A 386 28.65 27.08 -11.69
CA ASP A 386 30.11 27.05 -11.84
C ASP A 386 30.69 25.64 -11.59
N ASP A 387 32.02 25.51 -11.65
CA ASP A 387 32.72 24.25 -11.41
C ASP A 387 32.42 23.64 -10.03
N LYS A 388 32.10 24.44 -9.00
CA LYS A 388 31.76 23.91 -7.67
C LYS A 388 30.40 23.26 -7.67
N ASP A 389 29.42 23.87 -8.35
CA ASP A 389 28.10 23.29 -8.53
C ASP A 389 28.18 21.98 -9.33
N LEU A 390 28.99 21.97 -10.39
CA LEU A 390 29.23 20.77 -11.18
C LEU A 390 29.82 19.64 -10.32
N HIS A 391 30.86 19.90 -9.53
CA HIS A 391 31.44 18.90 -8.64
C HIS A 391 30.44 18.39 -7.60
N ARG A 392 29.64 19.30 -7.02
CA ARG A 392 28.61 18.93 -6.03
C ARG A 392 27.53 18.04 -6.63
N ALA A 393 27.03 18.40 -7.81
CA ALA A 393 26.03 17.62 -8.51
C ALA A 393 26.58 16.23 -8.84
N LEU A 394 27.80 16.17 -9.39
CA LEU A 394 28.43 14.92 -9.82
C LEU A 394 28.80 13.99 -8.66
N ALA A 395 29.10 14.51 -7.47
CA ALA A 395 29.35 13.70 -6.28
C ALA A 395 28.14 12.81 -5.89
N ALA A 396 26.93 13.17 -6.34
CA ALA A 396 25.71 12.40 -6.14
C ALA A 396 25.27 11.59 -7.39
N HIS A 397 26.00 11.67 -8.52
CA HIS A 397 25.63 10.99 -9.77
C HIS A 397 26.26 9.58 -9.89
N PRO A 398 25.48 8.55 -10.26
CA PRO A 398 26.02 7.24 -10.58
C PRO A 398 26.80 7.25 -11.92
N ARG A 399 27.77 6.34 -12.07
CA ARG A 399 28.60 6.19 -13.29
C ARG A 399 27.78 5.67 -14.48
N ILE A 400 28.12 6.11 -15.68
CA ILE A 400 27.49 5.62 -16.93
C ILE A 400 28.02 4.21 -17.25
N GLY A 401 27.11 3.24 -17.41
CA GLY A 401 27.45 1.84 -17.71
C GLY A 401 27.57 0.92 -16.48
N GLU A 402 27.52 1.46 -15.27
CA GLU A 402 27.31 0.68 -14.05
C GLU A 402 25.80 0.60 -13.75
N LYS A 403 25.31 -0.55 -13.26
CA LYS A 403 23.91 -0.66 -12.82
C LYS A 403 23.70 0.28 -11.62
N ALA A 404 22.76 1.22 -11.73
CA ALA A 404 22.34 2.04 -10.60
C ALA A 404 21.90 1.15 -9.44
N GLN A 405 22.68 1.11 -8.35
CA GLN A 405 22.35 0.36 -7.15
C GLN A 405 21.34 1.15 -6.31
N GLY A 406 20.23 0.51 -5.93
CA GLY A 406 19.20 1.10 -5.06
C GLY A 406 17.85 1.41 -5.73
N GLY A 407 16.82 1.54 -4.89
CA GLY A 407 15.41 1.74 -5.28
C GLY A 407 14.95 3.21 -5.35
N GLY A 408 15.83 4.19 -5.14
CA GLY A 408 15.47 5.62 -5.09
C GLY A 408 15.03 6.22 -6.44
N ARG A 409 14.33 7.37 -6.39
CA ARG A 409 13.83 8.09 -7.59
C ARG A 409 14.96 8.53 -8.53
N GLU A 410 16.10 8.96 -7.99
CA GLU A 410 17.30 9.33 -8.76
C GLU A 410 17.81 8.13 -9.60
N ALA A 411 17.89 6.95 -8.98
CA ALA A 411 18.27 5.71 -9.65
C ALA A 411 17.24 5.31 -10.73
N SER A 412 15.96 5.65 -10.54
CA SER A 412 14.92 5.45 -11.57
C SER A 412 15.10 6.36 -12.77
N PHE A 413 15.41 7.65 -12.57
CA PHE A 413 15.73 8.58 -13.66
C PHE A 413 16.94 8.10 -14.45
N SER A 414 18.03 7.71 -13.76
CA SER A 414 19.24 7.20 -14.42
C SER A 414 18.99 5.92 -15.22
N ARG A 415 18.17 4.98 -14.72
CA ARG A 415 17.79 3.77 -15.48
C ARG A 415 17.02 4.10 -16.76
N GLY A 416 16.06 5.03 -16.68
CA GLY A 416 15.30 5.47 -17.86
C GLY A 416 16.16 6.22 -18.88
N GLU A 417 17.08 7.07 -18.41
CA GLU A 417 18.01 7.83 -19.26
C GLU A 417 19.02 6.94 -20.00
N GLN A 418 19.40 5.80 -19.41
CA GLN A 418 20.38 4.86 -19.97
C GLN A 418 19.75 3.64 -20.67
N ALA A 419 18.42 3.54 -20.76
CA ALA A 419 17.72 2.37 -21.29
C ALA A 419 18.08 2.03 -22.76
N ALA A 420 18.48 3.02 -23.55
CA ALA A 420 18.89 2.86 -24.95
C ALA A 420 20.38 2.51 -25.12
N VAL A 421 21.17 2.53 -24.03
CA VAL A 421 22.57 2.12 -24.07
C VAL A 421 22.61 0.59 -24.10
N ASN A 422 22.72 0.01 -25.29
CA ASN A 422 22.74 -1.43 -25.48
C ASN A 422 24.07 -2.03 -24.98
N THR A 423 24.15 -2.33 -23.68
CA THR A 423 25.32 -2.95 -23.05
C THR A 423 25.45 -4.46 -23.31
N GLN A 424 24.62 -5.06 -24.18
CA GLN A 424 24.78 -6.46 -24.59
C GLN A 424 25.94 -6.68 -25.57
N ASN A 425 26.54 -5.59 -26.07
CA ASN A 425 27.77 -5.64 -26.85
C ASN A 425 28.97 -5.45 -25.91
N ASP A 426 29.61 -6.56 -25.53
CA ASP A 426 30.77 -6.59 -24.61
C ASP A 426 31.91 -5.66 -25.06
N ALA A 427 32.10 -5.49 -26.37
CA ALA A 427 33.13 -4.60 -26.90
C ALA A 427 32.79 -3.11 -26.69
N LEU A 428 31.53 -2.73 -26.86
CA LEU A 428 31.05 -1.36 -26.62
C LEU A 428 31.09 -1.02 -25.12
N ALA A 429 30.66 -1.96 -24.26
CA ALA A 429 30.72 -1.79 -22.82
C ALA A 429 32.17 -1.60 -22.32
N LEU A 430 33.11 -2.40 -22.84
CA LEU A 430 34.53 -2.27 -22.50
C LEU A 430 35.11 -0.93 -22.99
N ALA A 431 34.74 -0.48 -24.19
CA ALA A 431 35.19 0.80 -24.74
C ALA A 431 34.67 2.00 -23.93
N LEU A 432 33.40 1.97 -23.53
CA LEU A 432 32.82 2.99 -22.65
C LEU A 432 33.48 3.01 -21.27
N ALA A 433 33.69 1.83 -20.66
CA ALA A 433 34.37 1.72 -19.36
C ALA A 433 35.80 2.29 -19.39
N ARG A 434 36.54 1.98 -20.46
CA ARG A 434 37.89 2.52 -20.67
C ARG A 434 37.86 4.03 -20.88
N GLY A 435 37.00 4.52 -21.77
CA GLY A 435 36.87 5.95 -22.04
C GLY A 435 36.47 6.75 -20.79
N ASN A 436 35.56 6.22 -19.97
CA ASN A 436 35.15 6.83 -18.70
C ASN A 436 36.34 6.92 -17.72
N SER A 437 37.14 5.85 -17.64
CA SER A 437 38.34 5.83 -16.78
C SER A 437 39.39 6.85 -17.26
N GLU A 438 39.60 6.95 -18.57
CA GLU A 438 40.52 7.95 -19.16
C GLU A 438 40.00 9.39 -18.93
N TYR A 439 38.68 9.58 -19.01
CA TYR A 439 38.04 10.88 -18.79
C TYR A 439 38.14 11.31 -17.32
N GLU A 440 37.86 10.42 -16.37
CA GLU A 440 38.01 10.69 -14.94
C GLU A 440 39.47 11.02 -14.58
N ALA A 441 40.43 10.27 -15.12
CA ALA A 441 41.86 10.52 -14.88
C ALA A 441 42.31 11.89 -15.40
N ARG A 442 41.70 12.38 -16.49
CA ARG A 442 42.07 13.65 -17.11
C ARG A 442 41.38 14.85 -16.46
N PHE A 443 40.08 14.76 -16.21
CA PHE A 443 39.25 15.90 -15.80
C PHE A 443 38.81 15.84 -14.33
N GLY A 444 39.17 14.79 -13.60
CA GLY A 444 38.88 14.62 -12.17
C GLY A 444 37.39 14.43 -11.85
N ARG A 445 36.56 14.12 -12.85
CA ARG A 445 35.11 14.05 -12.73
C ARG A 445 34.54 12.97 -13.64
N VAL A 446 33.38 12.43 -13.26
CA VAL A 446 32.62 11.47 -14.08
C VAL A 446 32.19 12.10 -15.40
N PHE A 447 32.20 11.30 -16.48
CA PHE A 447 31.67 11.71 -17.77
C PHE A 447 30.16 11.86 -17.70
N LEU A 448 29.66 13.06 -18.03
CA LEU A 448 28.24 13.39 -17.99
C LEU A 448 27.73 13.75 -19.38
N ILE A 449 26.64 13.13 -19.81
CA ILE A 449 26.03 13.37 -21.12
C ILE A 449 24.52 13.11 -21.09
N ARG A 450 23.74 13.93 -21.79
CA ARG A 450 22.31 13.71 -22.01
C ARG A 450 22.09 12.51 -22.95
N ALA A 451 21.96 11.33 -22.35
CA ALA A 451 21.86 10.05 -23.05
C ALA A 451 20.53 9.82 -23.79
N LYS A 452 19.41 10.46 -23.37
CA LYS A 452 18.12 10.32 -24.05
C LYS A 452 18.24 10.69 -25.53
N GLY A 453 17.85 9.75 -26.40
CA GLY A 453 17.93 9.89 -27.86
C GLY A 453 19.31 9.67 -28.49
N ARG A 454 20.30 9.15 -27.75
CA ARG A 454 21.63 8.78 -28.28
C ARG A 454 21.83 7.27 -28.22
N SER A 455 22.51 6.70 -29.22
CA SER A 455 23.01 5.32 -29.16
C SER A 455 24.24 5.21 -28.27
N GLY A 456 24.64 3.98 -27.90
CA GLY A 456 25.88 3.78 -27.15
C GLY A 456 27.12 4.18 -27.94
N GLU A 457 27.08 4.02 -29.27
CA GLU A 457 28.12 4.46 -30.20
C GLU A 457 28.22 5.98 -30.27
N ASP A 458 27.09 6.70 -30.27
CA ASP A 458 27.08 8.18 -30.23
C ASP A 458 27.69 8.69 -28.92
N ILE A 459 27.37 8.03 -27.80
CA ILE A 459 27.92 8.36 -26.48
C ILE A 459 29.44 8.14 -26.47
N LEU A 460 29.93 7.03 -27.01
CA LEU A 460 31.35 6.72 -27.11
C LEU A 460 32.09 7.71 -28.03
N ALA A 461 31.49 8.09 -29.15
CA ALA A 461 32.05 9.09 -30.06
C ALA A 461 32.17 10.46 -29.37
N GLU A 462 31.15 10.86 -28.61
CA GLU A 462 31.18 12.11 -27.83
C GLU A 462 32.24 12.07 -26.73
N LEU A 463 32.36 10.95 -26.03
CA LEU A 463 33.39 10.73 -25.01
C LEU A 463 34.81 10.91 -25.58
N HIS A 464 35.10 10.27 -26.71
CA HIS A 464 36.39 10.42 -27.40
C HIS A 464 36.63 11.84 -27.93
N ARG A 465 35.58 12.55 -28.33
CA ARG A 465 35.70 13.94 -28.77
C ARG A 465 36.01 14.86 -27.59
N ARG A 466 35.29 14.72 -26.49
CA ARG A 466 35.44 15.51 -25.25
C ARG A 466 36.75 15.23 -24.52
N LEU A 467 37.29 14.02 -24.65
CA LEU A 467 38.68 13.73 -24.24
C LEU A 467 39.73 14.60 -24.93
N LYS A 468 39.41 15.34 -26.01
CA LYS A 468 40.32 16.29 -26.66
C LYS A 468 40.15 17.73 -26.18
N ASN A 469 39.12 18.04 -25.40
CA ASN A 469 38.83 19.37 -24.88
C ASN A 469 39.93 19.85 -23.91
N SER A 470 40.15 21.17 -23.83
CA SER A 470 40.85 21.78 -22.69
C SER A 470 40.00 21.66 -21.41
N PRO A 471 40.60 21.77 -20.21
CA PRO A 471 39.83 21.75 -18.97
C PRO A 471 38.66 22.75 -18.94
N GLU A 472 38.87 23.97 -19.46
CA GLU A 472 37.86 25.04 -19.48
C GLU A 472 36.73 24.75 -20.49
N GLN A 473 37.08 24.21 -21.65
CA GLN A 473 36.11 23.76 -22.64
C GLN A 473 35.25 22.62 -22.08
N GLU A 474 35.88 21.70 -21.37
CA GLU A 474 35.20 20.55 -20.77
C GLU A 474 34.30 20.95 -19.61
N GLU A 475 34.73 21.89 -18.77
CA GLU A 475 33.89 22.45 -17.71
C GLU A 475 32.62 23.09 -18.29
N THR A 476 32.77 23.94 -19.30
CA THR A 476 31.65 24.60 -19.98
C THR A 476 30.67 23.59 -20.54
N GLU A 477 31.18 22.55 -21.20
CA GLU A 477 30.36 21.53 -21.83
C GLU A 477 29.69 20.60 -20.82
N ALA A 478 30.39 20.20 -19.75
CA ALA A 478 29.84 19.38 -18.68
C ALA A 478 28.71 20.12 -17.92
N LEU A 479 28.86 21.42 -17.67
CA LEU A 479 27.80 22.26 -17.11
C LEU A 479 26.58 22.30 -18.03
N GLU A 480 26.78 22.46 -19.33
CA GLU A 480 25.69 22.45 -20.30
C GLU A 480 24.96 21.11 -20.35
N GLN A 481 25.69 19.98 -20.29
CA GLN A 481 25.07 18.66 -20.17
C GLN A 481 24.27 18.52 -18.88
N LEU A 482 24.78 19.02 -17.74
CA LEU A 482 24.07 18.99 -16.46
C LEU A 482 22.77 19.80 -16.51
N ARG A 483 22.78 20.99 -17.12
CA ARG A 483 21.57 21.81 -17.31
C ARG A 483 20.52 21.07 -18.14
N GLN A 484 20.92 20.50 -19.27
CA GLN A 484 20.01 19.76 -20.15
C GLN A 484 19.40 18.54 -19.45
N ILE A 485 20.20 17.77 -18.72
CA ILE A 485 19.71 16.62 -17.94
C ILE A 485 18.73 17.07 -16.87
N THR A 486 19.06 18.14 -16.13
CA THR A 486 18.20 18.67 -15.07
C THR A 486 16.84 19.10 -15.61
N LEU A 487 16.82 19.87 -16.71
CA LEU A 487 15.57 20.34 -17.33
C LEU A 487 14.74 19.19 -17.90
N LEU A 488 15.38 18.18 -18.49
CA LEU A 488 14.70 16.99 -19.00
C LEU A 488 14.06 16.17 -17.86
N ARG A 489 14.76 16.03 -16.73
CA ARG A 489 14.21 15.38 -15.53
C ARG A 489 13.03 16.17 -14.98
N LEU A 490 13.17 17.49 -14.89
CA LEU A 490 12.11 18.37 -14.43
C LEU A 490 10.88 18.27 -15.33
N GLU A 491 11.05 18.33 -16.65
CA GLU A 491 9.96 18.10 -17.61
C GLU A 491 9.29 16.73 -17.38
N GLY A 492 10.09 15.67 -17.19
CA GLY A 492 9.57 14.33 -16.91
C GLY A 492 8.82 14.18 -15.57
N VAL A 493 9.06 15.06 -14.60
CA VAL A 493 8.29 15.12 -13.34
C VAL A 493 6.89 15.69 -13.58
N PHE A 494 6.77 16.67 -14.48
CA PHE A 494 5.54 17.45 -14.68
C PHE A 494 4.73 17.09 -15.94
N ALA A 495 5.28 16.31 -16.86
CA ALA A 495 4.62 15.89 -18.10
C ALA A 495 3.69 14.66 -17.95
N ARG A 496 3.29 14.30 -16.73
CA ARG A 496 2.48 13.10 -16.43
C ARG A 496 1.02 13.41 -16.18
#